data_AF-A0A258KAS0-F1
#
_entry.id   AF-A0A258KAS0-F1
#
_cell.length_a   1.000
_cell.length_b   1.000
_cell.length_c   1.000
_cell.angle_alpha   90.00
_cell.angle_beta   90.00
_cell.angle_gamma   90.00
#
_symmetry.space_group_name_H-M   'P 1'
#
loop_
_entity.id
_entity.type
_entity.pdbx_description
1 polymer ?
#
loop_
_entity_poly.entity_id
_entity_poly.type
_entity_poly.pdbx_seq_one_letter_code
_entity_poly.pdbx_strand_id
1 'polypeptide(L)'
;MQDLMNSLNARNGGVGSYGNFALDSKGQMNFTSYPGSTVTLSVASDDTERGAGGPSITELFGVGPAERSTRGERLVLNPLMNQDPMRLPFAKLNLAAAAGTTALAVGDGRGALALAKSGDVAADFSAVGGTAAMKTSLLRYAADFSGTIARKAAAAESRKDAAEAVAIEVDTQRQAQEGVNLDEELINLTTYQQAFNASARLIQATKDMFDVLTNMI
;
A
#
# COMPACT_ATOMS: atom_id res chain seq x y z
N MET A 1 14.02 32.70 5.27
CA MET A 1 14.16 31.38 4.62
C MET A 1 15.55 30.81 4.79
N GLN A 2 16.61 31.54 4.44
CA GLN A 2 17.97 31.07 4.66
C GLN A 2 18.25 30.73 6.13
N ASP A 3 17.72 31.52 7.08
CA ASP A 3 17.89 31.25 8.52
C ASP A 3 17.22 29.95 8.97
N LEU A 4 16.03 29.64 8.44
CA LEU A 4 15.35 28.37 8.70
C LEU A 4 16.17 27.19 8.18
N MET A 5 16.67 27.31 6.94
CA MET A 5 17.54 26.28 6.35
C MET A 5 18.82 26.10 7.16
N ASN A 6 19.45 27.19 7.58
CA ASN A 6 20.66 27.14 8.40
C ASN A 6 20.39 26.49 9.77
N SER A 7 19.24 26.75 10.38
CA SER A 7 18.81 26.14 11.65
C SER A 7 18.56 24.63 11.49
N LEU A 8 17.79 24.22 10.48
CA LEU A 8 17.53 22.81 10.20
C LEU A 8 18.81 22.04 9.89
N ASN A 9 19.75 22.67 9.17
CA ASN A 9 21.04 22.10 8.80
C ASN A 9 22.14 22.30 9.86
N ALA A 10 21.82 22.89 11.00
CA ALA A 10 22.78 23.03 12.09
C ALA A 10 23.10 21.65 12.69
N ARG A 11 24.37 21.45 13.06
CA ARG A 11 24.82 20.23 13.76
C ARG A 11 24.24 20.12 15.18
N ASN A 12 24.04 21.26 15.84
CA ASN A 12 23.45 21.36 17.17
C ASN A 12 22.03 21.92 17.05
N GLY A 13 21.04 21.22 17.61
CA GLY A 13 19.64 21.63 17.57
C GLY A 13 18.92 21.40 16.24
N GLY A 14 19.63 21.00 15.19
CA GLY A 14 19.09 20.58 13.89
C GLY A 14 19.44 19.14 13.54
N VAL A 15 19.28 18.78 12.27
CA VAL A 15 19.59 17.44 11.73
C VAL A 15 20.86 17.42 10.87
N GLY A 16 21.65 18.50 10.92
CA GLY A 16 22.84 18.72 10.09
C GLY A 16 23.96 17.68 10.24
N SER A 17 23.89 16.84 11.28
CA SER A 17 24.80 15.71 11.50
C SER A 17 24.39 14.45 10.71
N TYR A 18 23.12 14.34 10.31
CA TYR A 18 22.57 13.18 9.60
C TYR A 18 22.37 13.44 8.11
N GLY A 19 22.26 14.70 7.71
CA GLY A 19 22.08 15.09 6.31
C GLY A 19 21.88 16.59 6.16
N ASN A 20 21.34 16.97 5.01
CA ASN A 20 21.11 18.36 4.63
C ASN A 20 19.74 18.53 3.98
N PHE A 21 19.03 19.58 4.39
CA PHE A 21 17.86 20.11 3.70
C PHE A 21 18.29 21.05 2.57
N ALA A 22 17.58 20.96 1.45
CA ALA A 22 17.68 21.89 0.33
C ALA A 22 16.28 22.17 -0.26
N LEU A 23 16.10 23.34 -0.87
CA LEU A 23 14.93 23.64 -1.69
C LEU A 23 15.24 23.30 -3.15
N ASP A 24 14.29 22.69 -3.84
CA ASP A 24 14.38 22.51 -5.29
C ASP A 24 13.92 23.76 -6.06
N SER A 25 13.98 23.70 -7.40
CA SER A 25 13.54 24.79 -8.27
C SER A 25 12.03 25.08 -8.23
N LYS A 26 11.25 24.20 -7.59
CA LYS A 26 9.79 24.33 -7.41
C LYS A 26 9.45 24.79 -5.98
N GLY A 27 10.45 25.00 -5.12
CA GLY A 27 10.27 25.40 -3.73
C GLY A 27 9.91 24.25 -2.79
N GLN A 28 10.05 22.99 -3.21
CA GLN A 28 9.89 21.84 -2.32
C GLN A 28 11.15 21.67 -1.47
N MET A 29 10.98 21.48 -0.16
CA MET A 29 12.08 21.17 0.75
C MET A 29 12.33 19.67 0.78
N ASN A 30 13.57 19.25 0.52
CA ASN A 30 13.98 17.86 0.53
C ASN A 30 15.17 17.64 1.48
N PHE A 31 15.17 16.52 2.19
CA PHE A 31 16.26 16.10 3.05
C PHE A 31 17.07 14.99 2.38
N THR A 32 18.39 15.17 2.32
CA THR A 32 19.33 14.18 1.79
C THR A 32 20.28 13.75 2.90
N SER A 33 20.30 12.46 3.23
CA SER A 33 21.21 11.89 4.23
C SER A 33 22.65 11.83 3.71
N TYR A 34 23.62 11.87 4.63
CA TYR A 34 25.02 11.70 4.25
C TYR A 34 25.33 10.26 3.84
N PRO A 35 26.32 10.04 2.95
CA PRO A 35 26.77 8.70 2.59
C PRO A 35 27.21 7.90 3.83
N GLY A 36 26.79 6.64 3.92
CA GLY A 36 27.18 5.72 5.00
C GLY A 36 26.25 5.66 6.22
N SER A 37 25.24 6.54 6.31
CA SER A 37 24.18 6.45 7.32
C SER A 37 22.84 6.87 6.73
N THR A 38 22.16 5.94 6.05
CA THR A 38 20.85 6.21 5.45
C THR A 38 19.82 6.40 6.56
N VAL A 39 19.41 7.65 6.77
CA VAL A 39 18.31 8.00 7.68
C VAL A 39 17.08 8.43 6.88
N THR A 40 15.91 8.15 7.43
CA THR A 40 14.62 8.59 6.90
C THR A 40 14.05 9.70 7.78
N LEU A 41 13.53 10.75 7.16
CA LEU A 41 12.86 11.84 7.86
C LEU A 41 11.34 11.64 7.83
N SER A 42 10.70 11.78 8.99
CA SER A 42 9.25 11.88 9.13
C SER A 42 8.88 13.06 10.01
N VAL A 43 7.82 13.78 9.63
CA VAL A 43 7.25 14.85 10.45
C VAL A 43 6.32 14.21 11.49
N ALA A 44 6.59 14.42 12.78
CA ALA A 44 5.77 13.91 13.87
C ALA A 44 4.63 14.88 14.23
N SER A 45 4.94 16.17 14.33
CA SER A 45 4.01 17.28 14.45
C SER A 45 4.60 18.51 13.77
N ASP A 46 3.74 19.42 13.34
CA ASP A 46 4.14 20.74 12.82
C ASP A 46 3.26 21.84 13.43
N ASP A 47 3.83 22.53 14.42
CA ASP A 47 3.19 23.66 15.11
C ASP A 47 3.70 25.02 14.59
N THR A 48 4.35 25.02 13.41
CA THR A 48 4.88 26.24 12.83
C THR A 48 3.77 27.01 12.12
N GLU A 49 3.79 28.33 12.24
CA GLU A 49 2.83 29.19 11.55
C GLU A 49 3.55 30.35 10.91
N ARG A 50 3.27 30.61 9.62
CA ARG A 50 3.75 31.82 8.95
C ARG A 50 2.84 33.00 9.27
N GLY A 51 2.97 33.56 10.47
CA GLY A 51 2.06 34.57 11.02
C GLY A 51 0.82 33.93 11.67
N ALA A 52 0.00 34.69 12.38
CA ALA A 52 -1.14 34.16 13.11
C ALA A 52 -2.14 33.43 12.17
N GLY A 53 -2.27 32.12 12.31
CA GLY A 53 -3.13 31.28 11.45
C GLY A 53 -2.63 31.11 10.02
N GLY A 54 -1.36 31.41 9.74
CA GLY A 54 -0.73 31.18 8.45
C GLY A 54 -0.39 29.71 8.20
N PRO A 55 -0.10 29.32 6.94
CA PRO A 55 0.29 27.94 6.64
C PRO A 55 1.58 27.57 7.36
N SER A 56 1.67 26.29 7.75
CA SER A 56 2.87 25.73 8.37
C SER A 56 4.01 25.55 7.37
N ILE A 57 5.22 25.30 7.88
CA ILE A 57 6.39 24.99 7.05
C ILE A 57 6.15 23.73 6.23
N THR A 58 5.53 22.72 6.81
CA THR A 58 5.23 21.45 6.14
C THR A 58 4.25 21.67 4.99
N GLU A 59 3.20 22.48 5.20
CA GLU A 59 2.27 22.86 4.14
C GLU A 59 2.93 23.68 3.03
N LEU A 60 3.74 24.66 3.39
CA LEU A 60 4.32 25.62 2.45
C LEU A 60 5.40 24.98 1.57
N PHE A 61 6.23 24.11 2.14
CA PHE A 61 7.38 23.51 1.46
C PHE A 61 7.20 22.03 1.12
N GLY A 62 6.03 21.46 1.39
CA GLY A 62 5.69 20.06 1.07
C GLY A 62 6.58 19.05 1.79
N VAL A 63 6.82 19.26 3.09
CA VAL A 63 7.65 18.35 3.90
C VAL A 63 6.82 17.14 4.30
N GLY A 64 7.41 15.95 4.26
CA GLY A 64 6.71 14.73 4.68
C GLY A 64 5.67 14.19 3.68
N PRO A 65 5.19 12.95 3.88
CA PRO A 65 4.30 12.28 2.94
C PRO A 65 2.85 12.78 2.99
N ALA A 66 2.35 13.19 4.18
CA ALA A 66 0.97 13.64 4.35
C ALA A 66 0.65 14.86 3.47
N GLU A 67 1.42 15.95 3.63
CA GLU A 67 1.23 17.16 2.82
C GLU A 67 1.42 16.90 1.33
N ARG A 68 2.42 16.10 0.96
CA ARG A 68 2.64 15.79 -0.46
C ARG A 68 1.49 15.00 -1.10
N SER A 69 0.82 14.13 -0.34
CA SER A 69 -0.30 13.33 -0.83
C SER A 69 -1.60 14.14 -0.94
N THR A 70 -1.86 15.06 -0.01
CA THR A 70 -3.11 15.85 0.03
C THR A 70 -3.04 17.15 -0.76
N ARG A 71 -1.84 17.57 -1.23
CA ARG A 71 -1.68 18.79 -2.03
C ARG A 71 -2.58 18.86 -3.27
N GLY A 72 -2.91 17.72 -3.88
CA GLY A 72 -3.86 17.67 -5.00
C GLY A 72 -5.29 18.05 -4.61
N GLU A 73 -5.70 17.78 -3.37
CA GLU A 73 -7.04 18.06 -2.85
C GLU A 73 -7.27 19.56 -2.60
N ARG A 74 -6.19 20.33 -2.44
CA ARG A 74 -6.22 21.77 -2.21
C ARG A 74 -6.33 22.59 -3.50
N LEU A 75 -6.36 21.94 -4.66
CA LEU A 75 -6.53 22.60 -5.95
C LEU A 75 -8.02 22.95 -6.16
N VAL A 76 -8.32 24.24 -6.04
CA VAL A 76 -9.67 24.77 -6.29
C VAL A 76 -9.66 25.66 -7.53
N LEU A 77 -10.64 25.43 -8.41
CA LEU A 77 -10.93 26.37 -9.49
C LEU A 77 -11.63 27.59 -8.90
N ASN A 78 -11.40 28.76 -9.49
CA ASN A 78 -12.17 29.94 -9.14
C ASN A 78 -13.67 29.66 -9.36
N PRO A 79 -14.54 29.80 -8.35
CA PRO A 79 -15.96 29.50 -8.48
C PRO A 79 -16.64 30.22 -9.65
N LEU A 80 -16.19 31.44 -9.96
CA LEU A 80 -16.69 32.22 -11.09
C LEU A 80 -16.33 31.63 -12.44
N MET A 81 -15.15 30.99 -12.57
CA MET A 81 -14.73 30.28 -13.78
C MET A 81 -15.42 28.91 -13.89
N ASN A 82 -15.75 28.29 -12.76
CA ASN A 82 -16.48 27.03 -12.73
C ASN A 82 -17.95 27.21 -13.14
N GLN A 83 -18.56 28.32 -12.73
CA GLN A 83 -19.94 28.67 -13.11
C GLN A 83 -20.06 29.16 -14.55
N ASP A 84 -19.03 29.84 -15.07
CA ASP A 84 -18.99 30.33 -16.43
C ASP A 84 -17.62 30.05 -17.09
N PRO A 85 -17.49 28.96 -17.87
CA PRO A 85 -16.27 28.61 -18.58
C PRO A 85 -15.79 29.67 -19.59
N MET A 86 -16.66 30.58 -20.04
CA MET A 86 -16.26 31.68 -20.94
C MET A 86 -15.34 32.69 -20.26
N ARG A 87 -15.25 32.67 -18.92
CA ARG A 87 -14.36 33.53 -18.13
C ARG A 87 -12.93 33.02 -18.03
N LEU A 88 -12.62 31.84 -18.60
CA LEU A 88 -11.26 31.31 -18.65
C LEU A 88 -10.40 32.11 -19.65
N PRO A 89 -9.35 32.80 -19.20
CA PRO A 89 -8.47 33.52 -20.11
C PRO A 89 -7.53 32.56 -20.82
N PHE A 90 -7.63 32.47 -22.16
CA PHE A 90 -6.74 31.66 -22.98
C PHE A 90 -5.60 32.45 -23.64
N ALA A 91 -5.68 33.77 -23.62
CA ALA A 91 -4.65 34.62 -24.22
C ALA A 91 -3.38 34.58 -23.36
N LYS A 92 -2.21 34.39 -23.99
CA LYS A 92 -0.91 34.35 -23.30
C LYS A 92 -0.16 35.65 -23.56
N LEU A 93 0.11 36.42 -22.51
CA LEU A 93 0.88 37.66 -22.62
C LEU A 93 2.27 37.37 -23.20
N ASN A 94 2.60 38.05 -24.30
CA ASN A 94 3.93 38.00 -24.90
C ASN A 94 4.81 39.10 -24.29
N LEU A 95 5.66 38.73 -23.31
CA LEU A 95 6.59 39.68 -22.68
C LEU A 95 7.76 40.10 -23.59
N ALA A 96 7.98 39.41 -24.71
CA ALA A 96 9.01 39.76 -25.70
C ALA A 96 8.48 40.69 -26.81
N ALA A 97 7.22 41.12 -26.73
CA ALA A 97 6.63 42.04 -27.69
C ALA A 97 7.29 43.43 -27.59
N ALA A 98 7.67 44.00 -28.73
CA ALA A 98 8.22 45.36 -28.76
C ALA A 98 7.19 46.39 -28.30
N ALA A 99 7.64 47.49 -27.69
CA ALA A 99 6.76 48.58 -27.27
C ALA A 99 5.93 49.10 -28.46
N GLY A 100 4.61 49.21 -28.28
CA GLY A 100 3.67 49.60 -29.34
C GLY A 100 3.09 48.44 -30.15
N THR A 101 3.51 47.19 -29.91
CA THR A 101 2.90 46.00 -30.52
C THR A 101 1.91 45.32 -29.58
N THR A 102 0.86 44.69 -30.14
CA THR A 102 -0.17 43.99 -29.36
C THR A 102 0.42 42.78 -28.64
N ALA A 103 0.67 42.91 -27.33
CA ALA A 103 1.22 41.84 -26.49
C ALA A 103 0.18 40.78 -26.09
N LEU A 104 -1.11 41.10 -26.22
CA LEU A 104 -2.25 40.24 -25.93
C LEU A 104 -3.35 40.48 -26.98
N ALA A 105 -3.70 39.45 -27.74
CA ALA A 105 -4.68 39.55 -28.82
C ALA A 105 -6.02 38.92 -28.42
N VAL A 106 -7.12 39.52 -28.86
CA VAL A 106 -8.46 38.91 -28.77
C VAL A 106 -8.48 37.68 -29.69
N GLY A 107 -8.96 36.55 -29.17
CA GLY A 107 -8.96 35.28 -29.90
C GLY A 107 -7.63 34.51 -29.86
N ASP A 108 -6.65 34.93 -29.05
CA ASP A 108 -5.43 34.16 -28.84
C ASP A 108 -5.71 32.81 -28.14
N GLY A 109 -5.68 31.73 -28.91
CA GLY A 109 -5.91 30.37 -28.44
C GLY A 109 -4.68 29.65 -27.86
N ARG A 110 -3.52 30.31 -27.74
CA ARG A 110 -2.28 29.65 -27.29
C ARG A 110 -2.39 29.04 -25.90
N GLY A 111 -3.12 29.67 -24.98
CA GLY A 111 -3.37 29.11 -23.65
C GLY A 111 -4.30 27.91 -23.67
N ALA A 112 -5.34 27.93 -24.52
CA ALA A 112 -6.22 26.76 -24.71
C ALA A 112 -5.43 25.57 -25.28
N LEU A 113 -4.55 25.82 -26.26
CA LEU A 113 -3.66 24.80 -26.80
C LEU A 113 -2.68 24.26 -25.75
N ALA A 114 -2.13 25.14 -24.91
CA ALA A 114 -1.23 24.75 -23.83
C ALA A 114 -1.96 23.91 -22.77
N LEU A 115 -3.21 24.25 -22.44
CA LEU A 115 -4.06 23.47 -21.55
C LEU A 115 -4.38 22.09 -22.14
N ALA A 116 -4.75 22.04 -23.43
CA ALA A 116 -5.03 20.78 -24.12
C ALA A 116 -3.80 19.84 -24.13
N LYS A 117 -2.60 20.40 -24.26
CA LYS A 117 -1.33 19.65 -24.23
C LYS A 117 -0.79 19.41 -22.82
N SER A 118 -1.41 19.96 -21.77
CA SER A 118 -0.86 19.92 -20.41
C SER A 118 -0.67 18.48 -19.88
N GLY A 119 -1.56 17.57 -20.29
CA GLY A 119 -1.47 16.15 -19.93
C GLY A 119 -0.27 15.41 -20.53
N ASP A 120 0.30 15.94 -21.62
CA ASP A 120 1.47 15.39 -22.32
C ASP A 120 2.79 16.00 -21.87
N VAL A 121 2.74 17.09 -21.09
CA VAL A 121 3.94 17.74 -20.57
C VAL A 121 4.61 16.82 -19.55
N ALA A 122 5.88 16.53 -19.79
CA ALA A 122 6.67 15.71 -18.87
C ALA A 122 6.87 16.44 -17.53
N ALA A 123 6.44 15.79 -16.45
CA ALA A 123 6.64 16.21 -15.07
C ALA A 123 7.47 15.18 -14.31
N ASP A 124 8.11 15.63 -13.24
CA ASP A 124 8.85 14.76 -12.34
C ASP A 124 7.88 14.14 -11.32
N PHE A 125 7.85 12.81 -11.25
CA PHE A 125 7.09 12.04 -10.28
C PHE A 125 8.07 11.38 -9.30
N SER A 126 7.81 11.58 -8.00
CA SER A 126 8.59 10.93 -6.94
C SER A 126 8.32 9.43 -6.90
N ALA A 127 9.23 8.67 -6.28
CA ALA A 127 9.03 7.24 -6.06
C ALA A 127 7.80 7.00 -5.15
N VAL A 128 6.88 6.14 -5.58
CA VAL A 128 5.63 5.84 -4.86
C VAL A 128 5.31 4.35 -5.01
N GLY A 129 4.89 3.70 -3.92
CA GLY A 129 4.33 2.36 -3.97
C GLY A 129 5.27 1.31 -4.57
N GLY A 130 6.59 1.45 -4.38
CA GLY A 130 7.60 0.54 -4.94
C GLY A 130 7.96 0.81 -6.42
N THR A 131 7.42 1.88 -7.01
CA THR A 131 7.85 2.41 -8.31
C THR A 131 8.92 3.47 -8.10
N ALA A 132 10.00 3.41 -8.87
CA ALA A 132 11.07 4.42 -8.82
C ALA A 132 10.59 5.79 -9.30
N ALA A 133 11.29 6.85 -8.89
CA ALA A 133 11.05 8.19 -9.41
C ALA A 133 11.26 8.22 -10.93
N MET A 134 10.40 8.93 -11.65
CA MET A 134 10.44 8.99 -13.11
C MET A 134 10.01 10.36 -13.63
N LYS A 135 10.47 10.69 -14.83
CA LYS A 135 10.03 11.88 -15.56
C LYS A 135 9.19 11.45 -16.75
N THR A 136 7.90 11.77 -16.74
CA THR A 136 6.95 11.33 -17.77
C THR A 136 5.73 12.25 -17.82
N SER A 137 4.83 12.06 -18.78
CA SER A 137 3.58 12.81 -18.85
C SER A 137 2.57 12.32 -17.82
N LEU A 138 1.63 13.18 -17.41
CA LEU A 138 0.61 12.82 -16.41
C LEU A 138 -0.23 11.63 -16.86
N LEU A 139 -0.64 11.61 -18.13
CA LEU A 139 -1.46 10.51 -18.68
C LEU A 139 -0.69 9.19 -18.70
N ARG A 140 0.60 9.21 -19.09
CA ARG A 140 1.46 8.02 -19.07
C ARG A 140 1.67 7.53 -17.63
N TYR A 141 1.96 8.45 -16.71
CA TYR A 141 2.12 8.13 -15.28
C TYR A 141 0.87 7.47 -14.70
N ALA A 142 -0.32 8.04 -14.95
CA ALA A 142 -1.58 7.48 -14.48
C ALA A 142 -1.83 6.07 -15.02
N ALA A 143 -1.55 5.84 -16.31
CA ALA A 143 -1.68 4.52 -16.93
C ALA A 143 -0.70 3.49 -16.32
N ASP A 144 0.58 3.86 -16.18
CA ASP A 144 1.60 2.96 -15.61
C ASP A 144 1.31 2.67 -14.13
N PHE A 145 0.94 3.69 -13.35
CA PHE A 145 0.58 3.54 -11.95
C PHE A 145 -0.64 2.62 -11.76
N SER A 146 -1.70 2.85 -12.53
CA SER A 146 -2.90 1.98 -12.51
C SER A 146 -2.55 0.54 -12.90
N GLY A 147 -1.66 0.36 -13.89
CA GLY A 147 -1.15 -0.96 -14.28
C GLY A 147 -0.34 -1.64 -13.17
N THR A 148 0.46 -0.89 -12.40
CA THR A 148 1.19 -1.46 -11.24
C THR A 148 0.25 -1.93 -10.14
N ILE A 149 -0.81 -1.16 -9.85
CA ILE A 149 -1.84 -1.53 -8.86
C ILE A 149 -2.55 -2.79 -9.32
N ALA A 150 -2.98 -2.84 -10.59
CA ALA A 150 -3.66 -4.00 -11.16
C ALA A 150 -2.80 -5.27 -11.08
N ARG A 151 -1.52 -5.19 -11.43
CA ARG A 151 -0.60 -6.34 -11.30
C ARG A 151 -0.42 -6.81 -9.86
N LYS A 152 -0.36 -5.88 -8.91
CA LYS A 152 -0.27 -6.23 -7.48
C LYS A 152 -1.56 -6.89 -6.98
N ALA A 153 -2.71 -6.37 -7.39
CA ALA A 153 -4.01 -6.95 -7.05
C ALA A 153 -4.11 -8.39 -7.61
N ALA A 154 -3.82 -8.59 -8.90
CA ALA A 154 -3.83 -9.92 -9.52
C ALA A 154 -2.85 -10.90 -8.85
N ALA A 155 -1.65 -10.44 -8.47
CA ALA A 155 -0.68 -11.27 -7.75
C ALA A 155 -1.10 -11.57 -6.30
N ALA A 156 -1.93 -10.73 -5.68
CA ALA A 156 -2.49 -10.98 -4.36
C ALA A 156 -3.67 -11.96 -4.43
N GLU A 157 -4.52 -11.83 -5.45
CA GLU A 157 -5.63 -12.75 -5.75
C GLU A 157 -5.12 -14.16 -6.03
N SER A 158 -4.16 -14.33 -6.94
CA SER A 158 -3.55 -15.63 -7.21
C SER A 158 -2.90 -16.27 -5.97
N ARG A 159 -2.32 -15.46 -5.08
CA ARG A 159 -1.77 -15.95 -3.80
C ARG A 159 -2.84 -16.39 -2.83
N LYS A 160 -3.97 -15.67 -2.78
CA LYS A 160 -5.13 -16.06 -1.98
C LYS A 160 -5.68 -17.40 -2.47
N ASP A 161 -5.89 -17.56 -3.78
CA ASP A 161 -6.44 -18.79 -4.36
C ASP A 161 -5.52 -19.99 -4.10
N ALA A 162 -4.20 -19.80 -4.24
CA ALA A 162 -3.22 -20.84 -3.91
C ALA A 162 -3.26 -21.21 -2.42
N ALA A 163 -3.37 -20.22 -1.52
CA ALA A 163 -3.47 -20.47 -0.08
C ALA A 163 -4.78 -21.18 0.28
N GLU A 164 -5.88 -20.86 -0.38
CA GLU A 164 -7.18 -21.52 -0.20
C GLU A 164 -7.13 -22.98 -0.68
N ALA A 165 -6.53 -23.25 -1.83
CA ALA A 165 -6.32 -24.61 -2.31
C ALA A 165 -5.48 -25.46 -1.34
N VAL A 166 -4.39 -24.89 -0.80
CA VAL A 166 -3.56 -25.56 0.21
C VAL A 166 -4.36 -25.80 1.51
N ALA A 167 -5.18 -24.85 1.93
CA ALA A 167 -6.02 -25.02 3.12
C ALA A 167 -7.03 -26.16 2.96
N ILE A 168 -7.69 -26.26 1.79
CA ILE A 168 -8.64 -27.35 1.47
C ILE A 168 -7.93 -28.70 1.43
N GLU A 169 -6.74 -28.78 0.82
CA GLU A 169 -5.95 -30.01 0.76
C GLU A 169 -5.56 -30.48 2.17
N VAL A 170 -5.05 -29.58 3.01
CA VAL A 170 -4.67 -29.90 4.39
C VAL A 170 -5.89 -30.34 5.20
N ASP A 171 -7.05 -29.70 5.03
CA ASP A 171 -8.28 -30.13 5.70
C ASP A 171 -8.72 -31.52 5.24
N THR A 172 -8.62 -31.82 3.94
CA THR A 172 -8.94 -33.13 3.38
C THR A 172 -8.00 -34.21 3.92
N GLN A 173 -6.68 -33.95 3.98
CA GLN A 173 -5.71 -34.88 4.57
C GLN A 173 -5.98 -35.10 6.06
N ARG A 174 -6.31 -34.04 6.79
CA ARG A 174 -6.69 -34.15 8.21
C ARG A 174 -7.92 -35.04 8.37
N GLN A 175 -8.97 -34.81 7.59
CA GLN A 175 -10.18 -35.65 7.60
C GLN A 175 -9.89 -37.10 7.18
N ALA A 176 -8.92 -37.35 6.30
CA ALA A 176 -8.54 -38.71 5.93
C ALA A 176 -7.77 -39.44 7.04
N GLN A 177 -6.97 -38.72 7.83
CA GLN A 177 -6.20 -39.29 8.95
C GLN A 177 -7.03 -39.40 10.24
N GLU A 178 -7.86 -38.41 10.52
CA GLU A 178 -8.78 -38.38 11.67
C GLU A 178 -10.10 -39.13 11.36
N GLY A 179 -10.35 -39.42 10.08
CA GLY A 179 -11.51 -40.16 9.62
C GLY A 179 -11.42 -41.61 10.05
N VAL A 180 -12.31 -41.99 10.95
CA VAL A 180 -12.53 -43.38 11.32
C VAL A 180 -13.34 -44.04 10.20
N ASN A 181 -12.81 -45.10 9.60
CA ASN A 181 -13.58 -45.90 8.66
C ASN A 181 -14.60 -46.73 9.45
N LEU A 182 -15.87 -46.29 9.43
CA LEU A 182 -16.96 -46.92 10.19
C LEU A 182 -17.09 -48.41 9.85
N ASP A 183 -16.79 -48.83 8.62
CA ASP A 183 -16.84 -50.24 8.23
C ASP A 183 -15.68 -51.05 8.86
N GLU A 184 -14.49 -50.48 8.95
CA GLU A 184 -13.37 -51.10 9.69
C GLU A 184 -13.64 -51.15 11.19
N GLU A 185 -14.21 -50.08 11.77
CA GLU A 185 -14.64 -50.11 13.16
C GLU A 185 -15.72 -51.16 13.39
N LEU A 186 -16.68 -51.34 12.48
CA LEU A 186 -17.73 -52.36 12.57
C LEU A 186 -17.17 -53.79 12.48
N ILE A 187 -16.21 -54.03 11.60
CA ILE A 187 -15.51 -55.32 11.49
C ILE A 187 -14.70 -55.60 12.76
N ASN A 188 -13.98 -54.59 13.28
CA ASN A 188 -13.25 -54.70 14.53
C ASN A 188 -14.19 -54.96 15.71
N LEU A 189 -15.31 -54.25 15.80
CA LEU A 189 -16.34 -54.45 16.82
C LEU A 189 -16.91 -55.87 16.76
N THR A 190 -17.23 -56.36 15.56
CA THR A 190 -17.72 -57.73 15.35
C THR A 190 -16.67 -58.76 15.77
N THR A 191 -15.41 -58.52 15.42
CA THR A 191 -14.27 -59.38 15.81
C THR A 191 -14.10 -59.42 17.33
N TYR A 192 -14.15 -58.26 18.00
CA TYR A 192 -14.10 -58.18 19.46
C TYR A 192 -15.30 -58.88 20.11
N GLN A 193 -16.50 -58.75 19.55
CA GLN A 193 -17.68 -59.47 20.03
C GLN A 193 -17.53 -60.99 19.89
N GLN A 194 -17.00 -61.47 18.77
CA GLN A 194 -16.72 -62.89 18.56
C GLN A 194 -15.64 -63.41 19.51
N ALA A 195 -14.54 -62.67 19.67
CA ALA A 195 -13.46 -63.01 20.59
C ALA A 195 -13.94 -63.03 22.06
N PHE A 196 -14.82 -62.09 22.45
CA PHE A 196 -15.44 -62.07 23.77
C PHE A 196 -16.34 -63.28 24.00
N ASN A 197 -17.20 -63.62 23.04
CA ASN A 197 -18.05 -64.82 23.11
C ASN A 197 -17.21 -66.12 23.16
N ALA A 198 -16.12 -66.20 22.38
CA ALA A 198 -15.19 -67.32 22.42
C ALA A 198 -14.49 -67.43 23.78
N SER A 199 -14.05 -66.30 24.34
CA SER A 199 -13.44 -66.24 25.68
C SER A 199 -14.42 -66.65 26.78
N ALA A 200 -15.69 -66.24 26.68
CA ALA A 200 -16.74 -66.65 27.60
C ALA A 200 -16.99 -68.18 27.55
N ARG A 201 -16.97 -68.79 26.36
CA ARG A 201 -17.06 -70.25 26.20
C ARG A 201 -15.83 -70.98 26.76
N LEU A 202 -14.62 -70.43 26.59
CA LEU A 202 -13.41 -70.98 27.20
C LEU A 202 -13.47 -70.93 28.73
N ILE A 203 -13.97 -69.83 29.31
CA ILE A 203 -14.18 -69.71 30.75
C ILE A 203 -15.21 -70.75 31.22
N GLN A 204 -16.31 -70.94 30.50
CA GLN A 204 -17.31 -71.95 30.82
C GLN A 204 -16.71 -73.37 30.76
N ALA A 205 -15.98 -73.71 29.69
CA ALA A 205 -15.31 -75.00 29.58
C ALA A 205 -14.28 -75.21 30.71
N THR A 206 -13.55 -74.16 31.08
CA THR A 206 -12.60 -74.20 32.20
C THR A 206 -13.31 -74.41 33.53
N LYS A 207 -14.46 -73.75 33.75
CA LYS A 207 -15.32 -73.95 34.92
C LYS A 207 -15.82 -75.40 34.97
N ASP A 208 -16.33 -75.92 33.86
CA ASP A 208 -16.82 -77.30 33.78
C ASP A 208 -15.69 -78.31 34.06
N MET A 209 -14.47 -78.07 33.57
CA MET A 209 -13.29 -78.88 33.92
C MET A 209 -12.93 -78.79 35.41
N PHE A 210 -13.01 -77.59 36.01
CA PHE A 210 -12.81 -77.42 37.46
C PHE A 210 -13.86 -78.18 38.26
N ASP A 211 -15.14 -78.07 37.89
CA ASP A 211 -16.27 -78.74 38.57
C ASP A 211 -16.15 -80.28 38.48
N VAL A 212 -15.61 -80.81 37.37
CA VAL A 212 -15.31 -82.26 37.25
C VAL A 212 -14.17 -82.68 38.17
N LEU A 213 -13.10 -81.87 38.27
CA LEU A 213 -11.95 -82.17 39.14
C LEU A 213 -12.32 -82.12 40.62
N THR A 214 -13.15 -81.17 41.05
CA THR A 214 -13.57 -81.05 42.45
C THR A 214 -14.64 -82.06 42.87
N ASN A 215 -15.45 -82.60 41.95
CA ASN A 215 -16.42 -83.67 42.24
C ASN A 215 -15.80 -85.09 42.23
N MET A 216 -14.51 -85.23 41.90
CA MET A 216 -13.79 -86.52 41.94
C MET A 216 -13.16 -86.85 43.30
N ILE A 217 -13.22 -85.92 44.25
CA ILE A 217 -12.83 -86.08 45.67
C ILE A 217 -14.11 -86.10 46.51
#